data_AF-A0A252D3X0-F1
#
_entry.id   AF-A0A252D3X0-F1
#
_cell.length_a   1.000
_cell.length_b   1.000
_cell.length_c   1.000
_cell.angle_alpha   90.00
_cell.angle_beta   90.00
_cell.angle_gamma   90.00
#
_symmetry.space_group_name_H-M   'P 1'
#
loop_
_entity.id
_entity.type
_entity.pdbx_description
1 polymer ?
#
loop_
_entity_poly.entity_id
_entity_poly.type
_entity_poly.pdbx_seq_one_letter_code
_entity_poly.pdbx_strand_id
1 'polypeptide(L)'
;MGYHLDTNLLAARVKTKRGKKGLRDTAKEIGNISSSTLSRVENGKMPDMETFLLLCNWLQVSPAELFKTTEESEAPSDSNTLETLEVQLRASKKLDPAIANALAELVKAAYRDNAQQSDD
;
A
#
# COMPACT_ATOMS: atom_id res chain seq x y z
N MET A 1 0.76 12.31 18.42
CA MET A 1 1.19 11.24 17.50
C MET A 1 0.32 10.00 17.71
N GLY A 2 -0.70 9.80 16.88
CA GLY A 2 -1.48 8.56 16.88
C GLY A 2 -0.90 7.60 15.86
N TYR A 3 -0.82 6.31 16.20
CA TYR A 3 -0.51 5.25 15.25
C TYR A 3 -1.79 4.46 14.94
N HIS A 4 -2.06 4.22 13.67
CA HIS A 4 -3.17 3.39 13.24
C HIS A 4 -2.69 2.32 12.26
N LEU A 5 -3.29 1.14 12.32
CA LEU A 5 -2.96 0.06 11.39
C LEU A 5 -3.47 0.42 9.99
N ASP A 6 -2.61 0.36 8.98
CA ASP A 6 -3.02 0.45 7.59
C ASP A 6 -3.57 -0.90 7.11
N THR A 7 -4.89 -1.04 7.19
CA THR A 7 -5.57 -2.26 6.75
C THR A 7 -5.54 -2.47 5.24
N ASN A 8 -5.36 -1.41 4.44
CA ASN A 8 -5.26 -1.53 2.98
C ASN A 8 -3.87 -2.05 2.57
N LEU A 9 -2.81 -1.54 3.20
CA LEU A 9 -1.46 -2.04 3.01
C LEU A 9 -1.37 -3.52 3.44
N LEU A 10 -1.92 -3.85 4.61
CA LEU A 10 -1.99 -5.24 5.07
C LEU A 10 -2.72 -6.12 4.05
N ALA A 11 -3.91 -5.72 3.60
CA ALA A 11 -4.69 -6.45 2.61
C ALA A 11 -3.92 -6.66 1.29
N ALA A 12 -3.22 -5.64 0.81
CA ALA A 12 -2.42 -5.69 -0.41
C ALA A 12 -1.23 -6.67 -0.27
N ARG A 13 -0.51 -6.61 0.86
CA ARG A 13 0.62 -7.53 1.14
C ARG A 13 0.13 -8.98 1.24
N VAL A 14 -0.99 -9.22 1.91
CA VAL A 14 -1.61 -10.55 2.02
C VAL A 14 -2.01 -11.10 0.65
N LYS A 15 -2.72 -10.31 -0.16
CA LYS A 15 -3.11 -10.72 -1.53
C LYS A 15 -1.90 -11.01 -2.40
N THR A 16 -0.86 -10.18 -2.31
CA THR A 16 0.37 -10.33 -3.08
C THR A 16 1.09 -11.63 -2.72
N LYS A 17 1.28 -11.90 -1.42
CA LYS A 17 1.95 -13.13 -0.96
C LYS A 17 1.12 -14.38 -1.24
N ARG A 18 -0.22 -14.31 -1.11
CA ARG A 18 -1.12 -15.42 -1.43
C ARG A 18 -1.09 -15.76 -2.92
N GLY A 19 -1.04 -14.74 -3.78
CA GLY A 19 -1.08 -14.90 -5.22
C GLY A 19 -2.30 -15.70 -5.68
N LYS A 20 -2.06 -16.85 -6.32
CA LYS A 20 -3.11 -17.74 -6.84
C LYS A 20 -3.57 -18.81 -5.84
N LYS A 21 -2.96 -18.91 -4.65
CA LYS A 21 -3.35 -19.91 -3.65
C LYS A 21 -4.78 -19.64 -3.16
N GLY A 22 -5.51 -20.71 -2.87
CA GLY A 22 -6.86 -20.63 -2.30
C GLY A 22 -6.86 -20.08 -0.87
N LEU A 23 -7.95 -19.42 -0.47
CA LEU A 23 -8.09 -18.84 0.87
C LEU A 23 -7.97 -19.90 1.98
N ARG A 24 -8.52 -21.10 1.78
CA ARG A 24 -8.49 -22.17 2.79
C ARG A 24 -7.07 -22.68 3.07
N ASP A 25 -6.30 -22.93 2.03
CA ASP A 25 -4.94 -23.46 2.18
C ASP A 25 -4.02 -22.39 2.77
N THR A 26 -4.17 -21.15 2.32
CA THR A 26 -3.41 -20.01 2.86
C THR A 26 -3.75 -19.75 4.32
N ALA A 27 -5.02 -19.85 4.71
CA ALA A 27 -5.45 -19.65 6.09
C ALA A 27 -4.85 -20.70 7.04
N LYS A 28 -4.68 -21.95 6.57
CA LYS A 28 -3.94 -22.99 7.30
C LYS A 28 -2.47 -22.64 7.44
N GLU A 29 -1.83 -22.19 6.35
CA GLU A 29 -0.41 -21.80 6.31
C GLU A 29 -0.08 -20.64 7.27
N ILE A 30 -0.99 -19.67 7.43
CA ILE A 30 -0.80 -18.49 8.30
C ILE A 30 -0.77 -18.86 9.80
N GLY A 31 -1.33 -20.01 10.19
CA GLY A 31 -1.52 -20.38 11.59
C GLY A 31 -2.94 -20.82 11.90
N ASN A 32 -3.62 -21.43 10.92
CA ASN A 32 -4.95 -21.99 11.07
C ASN A 32 -6.05 -20.98 11.45
N ILE A 33 -5.98 -19.77 10.90
CA ILE A 33 -7.10 -18.83 10.93
C ILE A 33 -8.24 -19.35 10.02
N SER A 34 -9.45 -18.82 10.19
CA SER A 34 -10.56 -19.20 9.30
C SER A 34 -10.42 -18.56 7.92
N SER A 35 -10.90 -19.24 6.87
CA SER A 35 -10.92 -18.68 5.51
C SER A 35 -11.78 -17.40 5.40
N SER A 36 -12.79 -17.25 6.24
CA SER A 36 -13.60 -16.03 6.31
C SER A 36 -12.84 -14.89 6.99
N THR A 37 -12.03 -15.16 8.02
CA THR A 37 -11.11 -14.19 8.62
C THR A 37 -10.13 -13.67 7.56
N LEU A 38 -9.49 -14.58 6.81
CA LEU A 38 -8.56 -14.19 5.75
C LEU A 38 -9.26 -13.34 4.66
N SER A 39 -10.45 -13.74 4.22
CA SER A 39 -11.25 -12.96 3.26
C SER A 39 -11.57 -11.55 3.77
N ARG A 40 -11.93 -11.42 5.06
CA ARG A 40 -12.20 -10.10 5.67
C ARG A 40 -10.96 -9.21 5.67
N VAL A 41 -9.80 -9.77 6.04
CA VAL A 41 -8.52 -9.05 6.00
C VAL A 41 -8.19 -8.60 4.59
N GLU A 42 -8.34 -9.46 3.59
CA GLU A 42 -8.12 -9.10 2.18
C GLU A 42 -9.10 -8.03 1.67
N ASN A 43 -10.25 -7.87 2.30
CA ASN A 43 -11.21 -6.80 2.02
C ASN A 43 -11.00 -5.57 2.92
N GLY A 44 -9.83 -5.43 3.56
CA GLY A 44 -9.44 -4.25 4.34
C GLY A 44 -10.12 -4.14 5.71
N LYS A 45 -10.75 -5.21 6.21
CA LYS A 45 -11.33 -5.21 7.55
C LYS A 45 -10.24 -5.42 8.61
N MET A 46 -10.37 -4.69 9.71
CA MET A 46 -9.47 -4.76 10.85
C MET A 46 -9.41 -6.20 11.41
N PRO A 47 -8.24 -6.84 11.45
CA PRO A 47 -8.05 -8.09 12.18
C PRO A 47 -8.00 -7.83 13.69
N ASP A 48 -8.26 -8.87 14.48
CA ASP A 48 -7.85 -8.89 15.89
C ASP A 48 -6.32 -8.99 16.03
N MET A 49 -5.82 -8.77 17.25
CA MET A 49 -4.38 -8.76 17.51
C MET A 49 -3.71 -10.09 17.25
N GLU A 50 -4.38 -11.21 17.54
CA GLU A 50 -3.83 -12.55 17.31
C GLU A 50 -3.66 -12.82 15.81
N THR A 51 -4.71 -12.59 15.04
CA THR A 51 -4.71 -12.71 13.58
C THR A 51 -3.65 -11.79 12.95
N PHE A 52 -3.53 -10.56 13.46
CA PHE A 52 -2.54 -9.61 12.97
C PHE A 52 -1.11 -10.11 13.16
N LEU A 53 -0.77 -10.63 14.34
CA LEU A 53 0.59 -11.14 14.61
C LEU A 53 0.91 -12.39 13.78
N LEU A 54 -0.07 -13.29 13.61
CA LEU A 54 0.07 -14.44 12.71
C LEU A 54 0.32 -14.01 11.27
N LEU A 55 -0.40 -12.99 10.79
CA LEU A 55 -0.18 -12.42 9.47
C LEU A 55 1.20 -11.78 9.34
N CYS A 56 1.67 -11.03 10.35
CA CYS A 56 3.01 -10.44 10.33
C CYS A 56 4.10 -11.51 10.21
N ASN A 57 4.00 -12.56 11.03
CA ASN A 57 4.90 -13.70 10.98
C ASN A 57 4.83 -14.41 9.62
N TRP A 58 3.62 -14.69 9.12
CA TRP A 58 3.46 -15.32 7.82
C TRP A 58 4.01 -14.46 6.69
N LEU A 59 3.81 -13.14 6.73
CA LEU A 59 4.31 -12.17 5.75
C LEU A 59 5.82 -11.94 5.85
N GLN A 60 6.44 -12.24 7.00
CA GLN A 60 7.84 -11.93 7.33
C GLN A 60 8.11 -10.42 7.30
N VAL A 61 7.21 -9.65 7.93
CA VAL A 61 7.30 -8.19 8.06
C VAL A 61 7.20 -7.78 9.52
N SER A 62 7.86 -6.70 9.91
CA SER A 62 7.70 -6.15 11.26
C SER A 62 6.30 -5.56 11.42
N PRO A 63 5.61 -5.76 12.56
CA PRO A 63 4.33 -5.11 12.83
C PRO A 63 4.37 -3.58 12.65
N ALA A 64 5.50 -2.95 13.02
CA ALA A 64 5.68 -1.50 12.94
C ALA A 64 5.56 -0.96 11.50
N GLU A 65 5.94 -1.73 10.49
CA GLU A 65 5.85 -1.34 9.07
C GLU A 65 4.40 -1.21 8.57
N LEU A 66 3.44 -1.76 9.32
CA LEU A 66 2.03 -1.75 8.96
C LEU A 66 1.26 -0.64 9.69
N PHE A 67 1.89 0.08 10.62
CA PHE A 67 1.27 1.22 11.29
C PHE A 67 1.67 2.52 10.60
N LYS A 68 0.67 3.36 10.35
CA LYS A 68 0.82 4.72 9.88
C LYS A 68 0.65 5.71 11.01
N THR A 69 1.36 6.83 10.88
CA THR A 69 1.16 7.97 11.77
C THR A 69 -0.06 8.76 11.29
N THR A 70 -0.87 9.31 12.22
CA THR A 70 -2.05 10.13 11.88
C THR A 70 -1.74 11.29 10.91
N GLU A 71 -0.52 11.82 10.92
CA GLU A 71 -0.03 12.86 9.99
C GLU A 71 0.07 12.38 8.52
N GLU A 72 0.29 11.08 8.27
CA GLU A 72 0.27 10.51 6.91
C GLU A 72 -1.15 10.32 6.35
N SER A 73 -2.18 10.47 7.19
CA SER A 73 -3.58 10.32 6.79
C SER A 73 -4.22 11.62 6.29
N GLU A 74 -3.55 12.77 6.47
CA GLU A 74 -4.06 14.09 6.07
C GLU A 74 -3.18 14.83 5.05
N ALA A 75 -1.91 14.42 4.87
CA ALA A 75 -1.10 14.90 3.75
C ALA A 75 -1.07 13.84 2.64
N PRO A 76 -1.46 14.16 1.39
CA PRO A 76 -1.03 13.38 0.25
C PRO A 76 0.51 13.42 0.28
N SER A 77 1.14 12.32 0.67
CA SER A 77 2.58 12.18 0.48
C SER A 77 2.85 12.32 -1.01
N ASP A 78 3.73 13.24 -1.38
CA ASP A 78 4.04 13.54 -2.78
C ASP A 78 4.44 12.29 -3.58
N SER A 79 4.95 11.25 -2.90
CA SER A 79 5.24 9.95 -3.50
C SER A 79 3.96 9.23 -3.99
N ASN A 80 2.90 9.17 -3.16
CA ASN A 80 1.66 8.48 -3.52
C ASN A 80 0.89 9.22 -4.63
N THR A 81 0.94 10.55 -4.65
CA THR A 81 0.37 11.35 -5.73
C THR A 81 1.18 11.21 -7.02
N LEU A 82 2.52 11.28 -6.98
CA LEU A 82 3.36 11.04 -8.15
C LEU A 82 3.16 9.64 -8.73
N GLU A 83 3.15 8.61 -7.89
CA GLU A 83 2.97 7.21 -8.32
C GLU A 83 1.60 7.03 -9.01
N THR A 84 0.54 7.64 -8.47
CA THR A 84 -0.80 7.60 -9.07
C THR A 84 -0.86 8.37 -10.38
N LEU A 85 -0.25 9.56 -10.44
CA LEU A 85 -0.21 10.40 -11.64
C LEU A 85 0.59 9.74 -12.77
N GLU A 86 1.72 9.11 -12.45
CA GLU A 86 2.52 8.36 -13.41
C GLU A 86 1.76 7.20 -14.05
N VAL A 87 1.03 6.43 -13.23
CA VAL A 87 0.22 5.31 -13.72
C VAL A 87 -0.89 5.81 -14.64
N GLN A 88 -1.56 6.91 -14.29
CA GLN A 88 -2.59 7.52 -15.13
C GLN A 88 -2.05 8.10 -16.45
N LEU A 89 -0.90 8.78 -16.40
CA LEU A 89 -0.25 9.34 -17.58
C LEU A 89 0.16 8.24 -18.58
N ARG A 90 0.75 7.13 -18.09
CA ARG A 90 1.12 5.98 -18.94
C ARG A 90 -0.10 5.20 -19.45
N ALA A 91 -1.18 5.14 -18.68
CA ALA A 91 -2.41 4.44 -19.07
C ALA A 91 -3.26 5.21 -20.11
N SER A 92 -2.97 6.50 -20.32
CA SER A 92 -3.71 7.33 -21.27
C SER A 92 -3.37 6.97 -22.71
N LYS A 93 -4.29 6.25 -23.38
CA LYS A 93 -4.20 5.88 -24.81
C LYS A 93 -4.20 7.06 -25.78
N LYS A 94 -4.44 8.29 -25.29
CA LYS A 94 -4.49 9.52 -26.10
C LYS A 94 -3.16 10.28 -26.14
N LEU A 95 -2.17 9.84 -25.36
CA LEU A 95 -0.86 10.45 -25.28
C LEU A 95 0.18 9.51 -25.90
N ASP A 96 1.09 10.08 -26.69
CA ASP A 96 2.26 9.36 -27.15
C ASP A 96 3.11 8.95 -25.92
N PRO A 97 3.65 7.72 -25.86
CA PRO A 97 4.42 7.25 -24.72
C PRO A 97 5.64 8.13 -24.38
N ALA A 98 6.28 8.75 -25.37
CA ALA A 98 7.40 9.67 -25.12
C ALA A 98 6.91 10.96 -24.44
N ILE A 99 5.74 11.47 -24.84
CA ILE A 99 5.12 12.66 -24.24
C ILE A 99 4.64 12.37 -22.81
N ALA A 100 4.04 11.20 -22.58
CA ALA A 100 3.60 10.78 -21.25
C ALA A 100 4.77 10.69 -20.25
N ASN A 101 5.91 10.16 -20.70
CA ASN A 101 7.13 10.10 -19.88
C ASN A 101 7.72 11.49 -19.64
N ALA A 102 7.76 12.36 -20.65
CA ALA A 102 8.25 13.73 -20.49
C ALA A 102 7.41 14.54 -19.50
N LEU A 103 6.08 14.39 -19.54
CA LEU A 103 5.17 15.02 -18.57
C LEU A 103 5.36 14.47 -17.16
N ALA A 104 5.55 13.16 -17.01
CA ALA A 104 5.82 12.56 -15.71
C ALA A 104 7.12 13.10 -15.09
N GLU A 105 8.20 13.22 -15.89
CA GLU A 105 9.46 13.80 -15.42
C GLU A 105 9.36 15.29 -15.11
N LEU A 106 8.58 16.06 -15.89
CA LEU A 106 8.33 17.47 -15.60
C LEU A 106 7.58 17.65 -14.27
N VAL A 107 6.55 16.83 -14.02
CA VAL A 107 5.80 16.85 -12.77
C VAL A 107 6.73 16.47 -11.61
N LYS A 108 7.53 15.41 -11.74
CA LYS A 108 8.52 15.04 -10.71
C LYS A 108 9.48 16.17 -10.37
N ALA A 109 9.99 16.87 -11.38
CA ALA A 109 10.92 17.98 -11.19
C ALA A 109 10.24 19.12 -10.41
N ALA A 110 9.01 19.50 -10.78
CA ALA A 110 8.27 20.55 -10.10
C ALA A 110 8.00 20.23 -8.61
N TYR A 111 7.69 18.98 -8.29
CA TYR A 111 7.49 18.55 -6.90
C TYR A 111 8.80 18.52 -6.10
N ARG A 112 9.92 18.12 -6.71
CA ARG A 112 11.25 18.17 -6.07
C ARG A 112 11.65 19.60 -5.72
N ASP A 113 11.44 20.54 -6.63
CA ASP A 113 11.79 21.95 -6.41
C ASP A 113 10.92 22.59 -5.32
N ASN A 114 9.63 22.23 -5.25
CA ASN A 114 8.73 22.71 -4.20
C ASN A 114 9.13 22.16 -2.82
N ALA A 115 9.46 20.87 -2.74
CA ALA A 115 9.96 20.26 -1.50
C ALA A 115 11.29 20.86 -1.01
N GLN A 116 12.12 21.41 -1.91
CA GLN A 116 13.35 22.12 -1.54
C GLN A 116 13.11 23.56 -1.05
N GLN A 117 11.98 24.19 -1.39
CA GLN A 117 11.64 25.56 -0.98
C GLN A 117 10.97 25.64 0.39
N SER A 118 10.50 24.51 0.93
CA SER A 118 9.89 24.43 2.26
C SER A 118 10.90 24.32 3.42
N ASP A 119 12.21 24.24 3.12
CA ASP A 119 13.31 24.08 4.11
C ASP A 119 14.17 25.36 4.31
N ASP A 120 13.78 26.52 3.74
CA ASP A 120 14.42 27.84 3.91
C ASP A 120 13.39 28.89 4.42
#